data_AF-A0A817NAI5-F1
#
_entry.id   AF-A0A817NAI5-F1
#
_cell.length_a   1.000
_cell.length_b   1.000
_cell.length_c   1.000
_cell.angle_alpha   90.00
_cell.angle_beta   90.00
_cell.angle_gamma   90.00
#
_symmetry.space_group_name_H-M   'P 1'
#
loop_
_entity.id
_entity.type
_entity.pdbx_description
1 polymer ?
#
loop_
_entity_poly.entity_id
_entity_poly.type
_entity_poly.pdbx_seq_one_letter_code
_entity_poly.pdbx_strand_id
1 'polypeptide(L)'
;MSINFSVLPDIEEDKGGSADYHSQIEGHWIYGNDKWPIANPIIDVIGSVIVEIELTNGINGVGISIGGEPACYIIEHHFSRFLKGEDQHNIEYLWDLMWCSLINYGRKGLTIQAISAVDIAL
;
A
#
# COMPACT_ATOMS: atom_id res chain seq x y z
N MET A 1 -1.54 -1.49 19.96
CA MET A 1 -1.20 -1.54 18.53
C MET A 1 -0.66 -0.18 18.10
N SER A 2 0.56 -0.14 17.59
CA SER A 2 1.18 0.99 16.87
C SER A 2 1.18 0.67 15.37
N ILE A 3 1.23 1.71 14.54
CA ILE A 3 1.28 1.55 13.08
C ILE A 3 2.38 2.45 12.56
N ASN A 4 3.27 1.83 11.78
CA ASN A 4 4.28 2.48 10.98
C ASN A 4 3.97 2.20 9.50
N PHE A 5 4.34 3.12 8.62
CA PHE A 5 4.19 2.93 7.18
C PHE A 5 5.35 3.67 6.52
N SER A 6 5.77 3.15 5.37
CA SER A 6 6.87 3.70 4.62
C SER A 6 6.68 3.41 3.15
N VAL A 7 7.16 4.33 2.31
CA VAL A 7 7.46 4.06 0.91
C VAL A 7 8.88 3.50 0.84
N LEU A 8 9.15 2.60 -0.10
CA LEU A 8 10.52 2.14 -0.41
C LEU A 8 10.99 2.66 -1.78
N PRO A 9 11.06 3.99 -1.99
CA PRO A 9 11.36 4.54 -3.32
C PRO A 9 12.73 4.08 -3.83
N ASP A 10 13.74 4.08 -2.95
CA ASP A 10 15.12 3.74 -3.33
C ASP A 10 15.29 2.27 -3.80
N ILE A 11 14.48 1.35 -3.28
CA ILE A 11 14.57 -0.08 -3.64
C ILE A 11 13.90 -0.35 -4.99
N GLU A 12 12.80 0.35 -5.28
CA GLU A 12 12.10 0.24 -6.55
C GLU A 12 12.92 0.86 -7.69
N GLU A 13 13.60 1.99 -7.44
CA GLU A 13 14.50 2.61 -8.42
C GLU A 13 15.73 1.74 -8.76
N ASP A 14 16.36 1.11 -7.75
CA ASP A 14 17.62 0.37 -7.95
C ASP A 14 17.44 -1.03 -8.56
N LYS A 15 16.32 -1.71 -8.26
CA LYS A 15 16.14 -3.13 -8.61
C LYS A 15 14.93 -3.41 -9.49
N GLY A 16 13.96 -2.50 -9.53
CA GLY A 16 12.65 -2.74 -10.11
C GLY A 16 11.84 -3.80 -9.34
N GLY A 17 10.52 -3.64 -9.36
CA GLY A 17 9.56 -4.55 -8.74
C GLY A 17 9.06 -4.06 -7.38
N SER A 18 8.71 -5.01 -6.51
CA SER A 18 7.81 -4.86 -5.34
C SER A 18 6.33 -5.03 -5.72
N ALA A 19 5.40 -4.39 -5.01
CA ALA A 19 3.96 -4.54 -5.23
C ALA A 19 3.43 -3.69 -6.40
N ASP A 20 4.11 -2.61 -6.77
CA ASP A 20 3.91 -1.98 -8.07
C ASP A 20 4.72 -2.73 -9.14
N TYR A 21 4.05 -3.69 -9.80
CA TYR A 21 4.65 -4.52 -10.83
C TYR A 21 5.18 -3.73 -12.04
N HIS A 22 4.74 -2.49 -12.25
CA HIS A 22 5.13 -1.66 -13.40
C HIS A 22 6.34 -0.78 -13.11
N SER A 23 6.66 -0.55 -11.83
CA SER A 23 7.87 0.14 -11.38
C SER A 23 9.08 -0.77 -11.60
N GLN A 24 9.65 -0.75 -12.81
CA GLN A 24 10.64 -1.72 -13.26
C GLN A 24 11.84 -1.03 -13.91
N ILE A 25 12.97 -1.75 -13.94
CA ILE A 25 14.17 -1.28 -14.62
C ILE A 25 14.02 -1.28 -16.14
N GLU A 26 14.81 -0.41 -16.78
CA GLU A 26 14.91 -0.34 -18.24
C GLU A 26 15.28 -1.70 -18.85
N GLY A 27 14.59 -2.09 -19.92
CA GLY A 27 14.77 -3.37 -20.60
C GLY A 27 13.90 -4.51 -20.08
N HIS A 28 13.18 -4.34 -18.95
CA HIS A 28 12.17 -5.31 -18.52
C HIS A 28 10.98 -5.34 -19.48
N TRP A 29 10.45 -6.53 -19.79
CA TRP A 29 9.41 -6.70 -20.83
C TRP A 29 8.11 -5.92 -20.53
N ILE A 30 7.79 -5.72 -19.25
CA ILE A 30 6.61 -4.95 -18.81
C ILE A 30 6.84 -3.44 -18.84
N TYR A 31 8.09 -2.98 -18.73
CA TYR A 31 8.46 -1.56 -18.73
C TYR A 31 8.43 -0.97 -20.14
N GLY A 32 8.38 -1.83 -21.16
CA GLY A 32 8.50 -1.44 -22.55
C GLY A 32 9.95 -1.24 -22.97
N ASN A 33 10.16 -1.35 -24.27
CA ASN A 33 11.43 -1.06 -24.93
C ASN A 33 11.13 -0.56 -26.35
N ASP A 34 12.16 -0.15 -27.09
CA ASP A 34 12.02 0.32 -28.48
C ASP A 34 11.27 -0.66 -29.40
N LYS A 35 11.26 -1.96 -29.07
CA LYS A 35 10.56 -3.01 -29.81
C LYS A 35 9.09 -3.14 -29.40
N TRP A 36 8.72 -2.75 -28.18
CA TRP A 36 7.39 -2.84 -27.61
C TRP A 36 6.99 -1.56 -26.85
N PRO A 37 6.84 -0.43 -27.56
CA PRO A 37 6.62 0.88 -26.92
C PRO A 37 5.26 1.02 -26.22
N ILE A 38 4.32 0.09 -26.46
CA ILE A 38 2.96 0.12 -25.88
C ILE A 38 2.89 -0.69 -24.57
N ALA A 39 3.95 -1.44 -24.21
CA ALA A 39 3.91 -2.31 -23.04
C ALA A 39 3.80 -1.54 -21.70
N ASN A 40 4.22 -0.27 -21.66
CA ASN A 40 4.05 0.59 -20.49
C ASN A 40 3.46 1.96 -20.90
N PRO A 41 2.21 2.28 -20.53
CA PRO A 41 1.65 3.62 -20.69
C PRO A 41 2.16 4.65 -19.65
N ILE A 42 3.38 4.50 -19.11
CA ILE A 42 3.96 5.35 -18.04
C ILE A 42 3.07 5.30 -16.78
N ILE A 43 2.87 4.10 -16.22
CA ILE A 43 1.95 3.84 -15.10
C ILE A 43 2.64 3.46 -13.78
N ASP A 44 3.95 3.67 -13.70
CA ASP A 44 4.87 3.40 -12.57
C ASP A 44 5.00 4.56 -11.58
N VAL A 45 4.22 5.63 -11.73
CA VAL A 45 4.34 6.86 -10.92
C VAL A 45 3.96 6.66 -9.45
N ILE A 46 3.15 5.64 -9.13
CA ILE A 46 2.59 5.48 -7.78
C ILE A 46 3.60 4.82 -6.83
N GLY A 47 4.22 3.72 -7.24
CA GLY A 47 5.12 2.93 -6.39
C GLY A 47 4.40 2.12 -5.29
N SER A 48 5.17 1.35 -4.53
CA SER A 48 4.61 0.51 -3.46
C SER A 48 4.48 1.23 -2.12
N VAL A 49 3.49 0.80 -1.34
CA VAL A 49 3.33 1.15 0.07
C VAL A 49 3.60 -0.07 0.94
N ILE A 50 4.32 0.13 2.04
CA ILE A 50 4.50 -0.87 3.10
C ILE A 50 3.84 -0.36 4.37
N VAL A 51 3.06 -1.25 4.99
CA VAL A 51 2.42 -1.03 6.28
C VAL A 51 2.97 -2.04 7.26
N GLU A 52 3.39 -1.55 8.41
CA GLU A 52 3.83 -2.36 9.55
C GLU A 52 2.93 -2.07 10.75
N ILE A 53 2.36 -3.11 11.33
CA ILE A 53 1.49 -3.03 12.50
C ILE A 53 2.18 -3.75 13.65
N GLU A 54 2.57 -2.98 14.67
CA GLU A 54 3.24 -3.50 15.87
C GLU A 54 2.20 -3.74 16.99
N LEU A 55 2.14 -4.98 17.45
CA LEU A 55 1.32 -5.39 18.56
C LEU A 55 2.01 -5.13 19.90
N THR A 56 1.23 -5.05 20.97
CA THR A 56 1.75 -4.79 22.33
C THR A 56 2.66 -5.93 22.86
N ASN A 57 2.59 -7.11 22.26
CA ASN A 57 3.45 -8.25 22.56
C ASN A 57 4.75 -8.26 21.73
N GLY A 58 5.01 -7.22 20.93
CA GLY A 58 6.20 -7.07 20.10
C GLY A 58 6.18 -7.85 18.78
N ILE A 59 5.03 -8.42 18.40
CA ILE A 59 4.84 -9.03 17.07
C ILE A 59 4.52 -7.93 16.06
N ASN A 60 5.18 -7.97 14.90
CA ASN A 60 4.94 -7.05 13.80
C ASN A 60 4.31 -7.78 12.62
N GLY A 61 3.13 -7.33 12.21
CA GLY A 61 2.51 -7.71 10.94
C GLY A 61 2.95 -6.76 9.83
N VAL A 62 3.09 -7.27 8.60
CA VAL A 62 3.58 -6.48 7.45
C VAL A 62 2.72 -6.74 6.24
N GLY A 63 2.23 -5.66 5.62
CA GLY A 63 1.44 -5.69 4.39
C GLY A 63 2.01 -4.77 3.33
N ILE A 64 1.94 -5.23 2.08
CA ILE A 64 2.51 -4.52 0.92
C ILE A 64 1.46 -4.46 -0.18
N SER A 65 1.29 -3.28 -0.78
CA SER A 65 0.41 -3.03 -1.92
C SER A 65 1.00 -1.94 -2.81
N ILE A 66 0.40 -1.71 -3.97
CA ILE A 66 0.62 -0.49 -4.75
C ILE A 66 -0.10 0.68 -4.06
N GLY A 67 0.52 1.85 -4.00
CA GLY A 67 -0.14 3.03 -3.42
C GLY A 67 0.78 4.20 -3.04
N GLY A 68 2.08 3.92 -2.88
CA GLY A 68 3.12 4.92 -2.60
C GLY A 68 2.79 5.93 -1.49
N GLU A 69 3.38 7.12 -1.62
CA GLU A 69 3.19 8.24 -0.70
C GLU A 69 1.71 8.64 -0.50
N PRO A 70 0.86 8.66 -1.55
CA PRO A 70 -0.56 8.94 -1.37
C PRO A 70 -1.28 7.94 -0.46
N ALA A 71 -0.95 6.65 -0.54
CA ALA A 71 -1.51 5.64 0.36
C ALA A 71 -0.99 5.80 1.79
N CYS A 72 0.31 6.08 1.98
CA CYS A 72 0.89 6.42 3.28
C CYS A 72 0.12 7.54 3.97
N TYR A 73 -0.18 8.63 3.25
CA TYR A 73 -0.94 9.76 3.78
C TYR A 73 -2.34 9.34 4.27
N ILE A 74 -3.04 8.49 3.50
CA ILE A 74 -4.37 8.00 3.89
C ILE A 74 -4.27 7.12 5.14
N ILE A 75 -3.28 6.23 5.21
CA ILE A 75 -3.08 5.32 6.35
C ILE A 75 -2.74 6.12 7.61
N GLU A 76 -1.83 7.09 7.51
CA GLU A 76 -1.41 7.95 8.60
C GLU A 76 -2.56 8.80 9.14
N HIS A 77 -3.18 9.58 8.26
CA HIS A 77 -4.08 10.64 8.65
C HIS A 77 -5.53 10.20 8.69
N HIS A 78 -5.89 9.07 8.08
CA HIS A 78 -7.23 8.50 8.18
C HIS A 78 -7.27 7.24 9.02
N PHE A 79 -6.65 6.14 8.58
CA PHE A 79 -6.90 4.83 9.17
C PHE A 79 -6.26 4.62 10.55
N SER A 80 -5.14 5.29 10.84
CA SER A 80 -4.41 5.10 12.10
C SER A 80 -5.29 5.31 13.35
N ARG A 81 -6.32 6.15 13.26
CA ARG A 81 -7.27 6.43 14.35
C ARG A 81 -8.20 5.27 14.67
N PHE A 82 -8.42 4.35 13.73
CA PHE A 82 -9.31 3.20 13.89
C PHE A 82 -8.57 1.99 14.45
N LEU A 83 -7.28 1.88 14.16
CA LEU A 83 -6.48 0.70 14.45
C LEU A 83 -5.70 0.82 15.77
N LYS A 84 -5.29 2.04 16.14
CA LYS A 84 -4.53 2.28 17.37
C LYS A 84 -5.37 1.95 18.61
N GLY A 85 -4.96 0.89 19.31
CA GLY A 85 -5.58 0.46 20.56
C GLY A 85 -6.73 -0.53 20.38
N GLU A 86 -7.06 -0.89 19.14
CA GLU A 86 -8.06 -1.91 18.83
C GLU A 86 -7.47 -3.33 18.93
N ASP A 87 -8.32 -4.35 19.06
CA ASP A 87 -7.91 -5.75 19.05
C ASP A 87 -7.61 -6.20 17.61
N GLN A 88 -6.43 -6.79 17.39
CA GLN A 88 -6.02 -7.29 16.08
C GLN A 88 -6.95 -8.37 15.51
N HIS A 89 -7.71 -9.09 16.35
CA HIS A 89 -8.62 -10.14 15.87
C HIS A 89 -9.94 -9.57 15.31
N ASN A 90 -10.21 -8.28 15.48
CA ASN A 90 -11.42 -7.62 14.99
C ASN A 90 -11.34 -7.28 13.49
N ILE A 91 -10.83 -8.20 12.67
CA ILE A 91 -10.51 -7.99 11.26
C ILE A 91 -11.72 -7.45 10.47
N GLU A 92 -12.86 -8.16 10.52
CA GLU A 92 -14.07 -7.77 9.79
C GLU A 92 -14.59 -6.39 10.23
N TYR A 93 -14.54 -6.11 11.53
CA TYR A 93 -14.97 -4.82 12.07
C TYR A 93 -14.06 -3.67 11.62
N LEU A 94 -12.75 -3.87 11.68
CA LEU A 94 -11.75 -2.89 11.24
C LEU A 94 -11.86 -2.64 9.74
N TRP A 95 -12.06 -3.69 8.94
CA TRP A 95 -12.25 -3.59 7.51
C TRP A 95 -13.50 -2.78 7.16
N ASP A 96 -14.65 -3.12 7.76
CA ASP A 96 -15.91 -2.40 7.55
C ASP A 96 -15.83 -0.93 7.98
N LEU A 97 -15.16 -0.66 9.11
CA LEU A 97 -14.97 0.69 9.62
C LEU A 97 -14.13 1.53 8.66
N MET A 98 -13.00 0.99 8.17
CA MET A 98 -12.18 1.65 7.16
C MET A 98 -12.96 1.86 5.86
N TRP A 99 -13.63 0.84 5.34
CA TRP A 99 -14.41 0.94 4.10
C TRP A 99 -15.52 2.00 4.18
N CYS A 100 -16.32 1.97 5.24
CA CYS A 100 -17.42 2.92 5.42
C CYS A 100 -16.91 4.36 5.58
N SER A 101 -15.76 4.55 6.23
CA SER A 101 -15.14 5.87 6.41
C SER A 101 -14.74 6.55 5.09
N LEU A 102 -14.55 5.78 4.01
CA LEU A 102 -14.12 6.26 2.71
C LEU A 102 -15.25 6.66 1.76
N ILE A 103 -16.52 6.58 2.16
CA ILE A 103 -17.64 6.74 1.22
C ILE A 103 -17.61 8.07 0.43
N ASN A 104 -17.01 9.11 1.01
CA ASN A 104 -16.91 10.44 0.42
C ASN A 104 -15.81 10.57 -0.66
N TYR A 105 -14.78 9.72 -0.67
CA TYR A 105 -13.63 9.89 -1.57
C TYR A 105 -12.94 8.58 -2.00
N GLY A 106 -13.56 7.42 -1.72
CA GLY A 106 -13.02 6.11 -2.06
C GLY A 106 -13.98 5.26 -2.89
N ARG A 107 -14.38 4.10 -2.36
CA ARG A 107 -15.15 3.01 -3.02
C ARG A 107 -14.37 2.22 -4.08
N LYS A 108 -13.39 2.83 -4.75
CA LYS A 108 -12.51 2.21 -5.76
C LYS A 108 -11.15 2.91 -5.78
N GLY A 109 -10.15 2.27 -6.41
CA GLY A 109 -8.85 2.89 -6.67
C GLY A 109 -7.94 2.96 -5.44
N LEU A 110 -7.12 4.01 -5.37
CA LEU A 110 -6.02 4.17 -4.40
C LEU A 110 -6.44 3.93 -2.94
N THR A 111 -7.61 4.44 -2.52
CA THR A 111 -8.05 4.29 -1.13
C THR A 111 -8.32 2.82 -0.76
N ILE A 112 -8.71 2.00 -1.74
CA ILE A 112 -8.94 0.57 -1.53
C ILE A 112 -7.61 -0.17 -1.46
N GLN A 113 -6.63 0.23 -2.28
CA GLN A 113 -5.27 -0.31 -2.19
C GLN A 113 -4.63 -0.02 -0.82
N ALA A 114 -4.91 1.16 -0.25
CA ALA A 114 -4.49 1.51 1.10
C ALA A 114 -5.16 0.64 2.18
N ILE A 115 -6.48 0.37 2.08
CA ILE A 115 -7.14 -0.59 2.97
C ILE A 115 -6.50 -1.97 2.82
N SER A 116 -6.29 -2.44 1.59
CA SER A 116 -5.69 -3.75 1.35
C SER A 116 -4.30 -3.90 1.96
N ALA A 117 -3.47 -2.85 1.90
CA ALA A 117 -2.16 -2.87 2.54
C ALA A 117 -2.25 -3.05 4.07
N VAL A 118 -3.20 -2.35 4.70
CA VAL A 118 -3.47 -2.48 6.14
C VAL A 118 -4.04 -3.87 6.49
N ASP A 119 -4.98 -4.36 5.69
CA ASP A 119 -5.64 -5.65 5.90
C ASP A 119 -4.67 -6.83 5.77
N ILE A 120 -3.72 -6.77 4.84
CA ILE A 120 -2.63 -7.77 4.73
C ILE A 120 -1.68 -7.70 5.93
N ALA A 121 -1.52 -6.51 6.54
CA ALA A 121 -0.66 -6.32 7.70
C ALA A 121 -1.30 -6.76 9.02
N LEU A 122 -2.63 -6.87 9.09
CA LEU A 122 -3.39 -7.38 10.24
C LEU A 122 -3.39 -8.91 10.28
#